data_AF-A0A562SZA8-F1
#
_entry.id   AF-A0A562SZA8-F1
#
_cell.length_a   1.000
_cell.length_b   1.000
_cell.length_c   1.000
_cell.angle_alpha   90.00
_cell.angle_beta   90.00
_cell.angle_gamma   90.00
#
_symmetry.space_group_name_H-M   'P 1'
#
loop_
_entity.id
_entity.type
_entity.pdbx_description
1 polymer ?
#
loop_
_entity_poly.entity_id
_entity_poly.type
_entity_poly.pdbx_seq_one_letter_code
_entity_poly.pdbx_strand_id
1 'polypeptide(L)'
;MRGLDGNTQQTYIKIFKAFCQDQDSSKNKENIENAIMEMKKAGASPIDCTSAIVMGLKLPLSEADALVINSPAWRKEREGINKFRDEMDSFFDNK
;
A
#
# COMPACT_ATOMS: atom_id res chain seq x y z
N MET A 1 -0.24 6.16 18.61
CA MET A 1 0.38 5.62 17.37
C MET A 1 1.32 4.50 17.78
N ARG A 2 0.97 3.22 17.56
CA ARG A 2 1.89 2.10 17.82
C ARG A 2 2.84 2.02 16.63
N GLY A 3 4.12 2.33 16.83
CA GLY A 3 5.15 2.02 15.84
C GLY A 3 5.25 0.50 15.69
N LEU A 4 5.46 0.03 14.46
CA LEU A 4 5.76 -1.38 14.19
C LEU A 4 6.96 -1.82 15.04
N ASP A 5 6.88 -3.00 15.63
CA ASP A 5 8.05 -3.65 16.21
C ASP A 5 9.05 -3.99 15.09
N GLY A 6 10.35 -3.90 15.38
CA GLY A 6 11.39 -4.07 14.35
C GLY A 6 11.35 -5.40 13.60
N ASN A 7 10.66 -6.42 14.15
CA ASN A 7 10.51 -7.74 13.54
C ASN A 7 9.51 -7.74 12.36
N THR A 8 8.42 -6.96 12.49
CA THR A 8 7.38 -6.86 11.45
C THR A 8 7.87 -6.06 10.25
N GLN A 9 8.61 -4.97 10.48
CA GLN A 9 9.27 -4.22 9.41
C GLN A 9 10.26 -5.08 8.61
N GLN A 10 11.07 -5.90 9.28
CA GLN A 10 11.99 -6.79 8.57
C GLN A 10 11.28 -7.85 7.75
N THR A 11 10.11 -8.31 8.19
CA THR A 11 9.30 -9.28 7.43
C THR A 11 8.80 -8.66 6.12
N TYR A 12 8.24 -7.45 6.18
CA TYR A 12 7.77 -6.76 4.97
C TYR A 12 8.91 -6.40 4.01
N ILE A 13 10.07 -5.99 4.53
CA ILE A 13 11.26 -5.75 3.70
C ILE A 13 11.75 -7.05 3.02
N LYS A 14 11.69 -8.20 3.70
CA LYS A 14 12.06 -9.49 3.12
C LYS A 14 11.09 -9.91 2.01
N ILE A 15 9.79 -9.80 2.25
CA ILE A 15 8.74 -10.06 1.25
C ILE A 15 9.02 -9.18 0.03
N PHE A 16 9.19 -7.88 0.24
CA PHE A 16 9.40 -6.93 -0.84
C PHE A 16 10.69 -7.21 -1.65
N LYS A 17 11.81 -7.52 -0.97
CA LYS A 17 13.06 -7.91 -1.63
C LYS A 17 12.96 -9.22 -2.41
N ALA A 18 12.12 -10.16 -1.98
CA ALA A 18 11.91 -11.42 -2.71
C ALA A 18 11.22 -11.18 -4.08
N PHE A 19 10.36 -10.17 -4.18
CA PHE A 19 9.65 -9.83 -5.42
C PHE A 19 10.44 -8.90 -6.35
N CYS A 20 11.28 -8.02 -5.82
CA CYS A 20 11.91 -6.93 -6.60
C CYS A 20 13.39 -7.16 -6.95
N GLN A 21 13.92 -8.38 -6.88
CA GLN A 21 15.33 -8.66 -7.21
C GLN A 21 15.69 -8.57 -8.70
N ASP A 22 14.69 -8.52 -9.60
CA ASP A 22 14.93 -8.42 -11.05
C ASP A 22 14.92 -6.96 -11.54
N GLN A 23 15.99 -6.55 -12.24
CA GLN A 23 16.20 -5.20 -12.79
C GLN A 23 15.32 -4.85 -14.01
N ASP A 24 14.31 -5.65 -14.34
CA ASP A 24 13.50 -5.46 -15.55
C ASP A 24 12.28 -4.57 -15.28
N SER A 25 12.32 -3.35 -15.80
CA SER A 25 11.39 -2.25 -15.48
C SER A 25 9.89 -2.54 -15.74
N SER A 26 9.54 -3.44 -16.66
CA SER A 26 8.13 -3.80 -16.91
C SER A 26 7.60 -4.86 -15.92
N LYS A 27 8.44 -5.83 -15.53
CA LYS A 27 8.12 -6.81 -14.47
C LYS A 27 8.08 -6.15 -13.09
N ASN A 28 8.77 -5.03 -12.93
CA ASN A 28 8.88 -4.32 -11.66
C ASN A 28 7.51 -3.83 -11.14
N LYS A 29 6.61 -3.35 -12.01
CA LYS A 29 5.28 -2.87 -11.59
C LYS A 29 4.36 -4.00 -11.10
N GLU A 30 4.35 -5.12 -11.82
CA GLU A 30 3.56 -6.31 -11.44
C GLU A 30 4.12 -6.94 -10.15
N ASN A 31 5.44 -6.97 -10.00
CA ASN A 31 6.10 -7.44 -8.79
C ASN A 31 5.82 -6.55 -7.57
N ILE A 32 5.81 -5.22 -7.75
CA ILE A 32 5.43 -4.27 -6.69
C ILE A 32 3.97 -4.50 -6.27
N GLU A 33 3.06 -4.68 -7.23
CA GLU A 33 1.65 -4.95 -6.95
C GLU A 33 1.47 -6.26 -6.18
N ASN A 34 2.15 -7.33 -6.60
CA ASN A 34 2.15 -8.61 -5.91
C ASN A 34 2.69 -8.48 -4.48
N ALA A 35 3.78 -7.73 -4.29
CA ALA A 35 4.32 -7.45 -2.97
C ALA A 35 3.33 -6.68 -2.08
N ILE A 36 2.63 -5.68 -2.61
CA ILE A 36 1.60 -4.93 -1.88
C ILE A 36 0.44 -5.84 -1.48
N MET A 37 -0.01 -6.72 -2.37
CA MET A 37 -1.06 -7.69 -2.07
C MET A 37 -0.65 -8.67 -0.97
N GLU A 38 0.57 -9.21 -1.01
CA GLU A 38 1.07 -10.13 0.02
C GLU A 38 1.28 -9.43 1.37
N MET A 39 1.79 -8.20 1.37
CA MET A 39 1.89 -7.39 2.60
C MET A 39 0.51 -7.13 3.20
N LYS A 40 -0.50 -6.80 2.37
CA LYS A 40 -1.88 -6.62 2.82
C LYS A 40 -2.47 -7.92 3.40
N LYS A 41 -2.25 -9.08 2.76
CA LYS A 41 -2.66 -10.38 3.32
C LYS A 41 -1.99 -10.67 4.67
N ALA A 42 -0.76 -10.23 4.84
CA ALA A 42 -0.03 -10.30 6.10
C ALA A 42 -0.44 -9.23 7.13
N GLY A 43 -1.49 -8.45 6.85
CA GLY A 43 -2.05 -7.45 7.77
C GLY A 43 -1.34 -6.09 7.77
N ALA A 44 -0.48 -5.82 6.79
CA ALA A 44 0.20 -4.53 6.67
C ALA A 44 -0.79 -3.40 6.41
N SER A 45 -0.59 -2.25 7.04
CA SER A 45 -1.30 -1.02 6.70
C SER A 45 -0.72 -0.39 5.43
N PRO A 46 -1.43 0.55 4.77
CA PRO A 46 -0.89 1.27 3.62
C PRO A 46 0.45 1.97 3.92
N ILE A 47 0.60 2.52 5.13
CA ILE A 47 1.84 3.18 5.58
C ILE A 47 3.00 2.19 5.67
N ASP A 48 2.73 0.96 6.13
CA ASP A 48 3.74 -0.07 6.24
C ASP A 48 4.23 -0.53 4.86
N CYS A 49 3.29 -0.64 3.91
CA CYS A 49 3.60 -0.89 2.50
C CYS A 49 4.45 0.23 1.90
N THR A 50 4.07 1.50 2.12
CA THR A 50 4.82 2.66 1.63
C THR A 50 6.23 2.68 2.21
N SER A 51 6.38 2.44 3.52
CA SER A 51 7.68 2.35 4.20
C SER A 51 8.56 1.23 3.61
N ALA A 52 8.00 0.05 3.39
CA ALA A 52 8.72 -1.08 2.80
C ALA A 52 9.19 -0.78 1.36
N ILE A 53 8.38 -0.09 0.55
CA ILE A 53 8.73 0.31 -0.82
C ILE A 53 9.84 1.36 -0.82
N VAL A 54 9.73 2.40 0.03
CA VAL A 54 10.76 3.44 0.16
C VAL A 54 12.09 2.83 0.59
N MET A 55 12.09 1.93 1.57
CA MET A 55 13.31 1.27 2.04
C MET A 55 13.85 0.23 1.05
N GLY A 56 12.98 -0.44 0.31
CA GLY A 56 13.32 -1.52 -0.63
C GLY A 56 13.83 -1.02 -1.98
N LEU A 57 13.11 -0.08 -2.61
CA LEU A 57 13.44 0.46 -3.94
C LEU A 57 14.18 1.80 -3.90
N LYS A 58 14.28 2.41 -2.71
CA LYS A 58 14.82 3.78 -2.57
C LYS A 58 14.05 4.81 -3.42
N LEU A 59 12.76 4.56 -3.63
CA LEU A 59 11.88 5.52 -4.31
C LEU A 59 11.60 6.72 -3.41
N PRO A 60 11.33 7.90 -4.01
CA PRO A 60 10.78 9.03 -3.27
C PRO A 60 9.51 8.62 -2.54
N LEU A 61 9.33 9.13 -1.32
CA LEU A 61 8.15 8.85 -0.50
C LEU A 61 6.84 9.09 -1.26
N SER A 62 6.76 10.18 -2.02
CA SER A 62 5.58 10.53 -2.82
C SER A 62 5.27 9.51 -3.92
N GLU A 63 6.30 8.91 -4.52
CA GLU A 63 6.13 7.92 -5.59
C GLU A 63 5.72 6.56 -5.01
N ALA A 64 6.35 6.16 -3.89
CA ALA A 64 5.98 4.95 -3.17
C ALA A 64 4.53 5.03 -2.65
N ASP A 65 4.12 6.17 -2.10
CA ASP A 65 2.76 6.38 -1.60
C ASP A 65 1.73 6.33 -2.74
N ALA A 66 2.06 6.94 -3.89
CA ALA A 66 1.21 6.87 -5.08
C ALA A 66 1.03 5.42 -5.58
N LEU A 67 2.06 4.57 -5.51
CA LEU A 67 1.96 3.16 -5.89
C LEU A 67 1.01 2.39 -4.96
N VAL A 68 1.12 2.61 -3.64
CA VAL A 68 0.26 1.93 -2.67
C VAL A 68 -1.19 2.36 -2.81
N ILE A 69 -1.46 3.67 -2.80
CA ILE A 69 -2.83 4.22 -2.82
C ILE A 69 -3.56 3.86 -4.12
N ASN A 70 -2.85 3.81 -5.25
CA ASN A 70 -3.44 3.47 -6.53
C ASN A 70 -3.50 1.96 -6.79
N SER A 71 -2.91 1.13 -5.93
CA SER A 71 -2.95 -0.32 -6.12
C SER A 71 -4.39 -0.87 -5.99
N PRO A 72 -4.81 -1.76 -6.89
CA PRO A 72 -6.03 -2.53 -6.76
C PRO A 72 -6.24 -3.16 -5.39
N ALA A 73 -5.15 -3.50 -4.69
CA ALA A 73 -5.19 -4.03 -3.33
C ALA A 73 -6.06 -3.18 -2.37
N TRP A 74 -6.05 -1.86 -2.50
CA TRP A 74 -6.78 -0.92 -1.61
C TRP A 74 -8.04 -0.31 -2.22
N ARG A 75 -8.47 -0.81 -3.39
CA ARG A 75 -9.62 -0.27 -4.11
C ARG A 75 -10.90 -0.31 -3.28
N LYS A 76 -11.17 -1.43 -2.59
CA LYS A 76 -12.39 -1.62 -1.79
C LYS A 76 -12.49 -0.62 -0.63
N GLU A 77 -11.38 -0.38 0.08
CA GLU A 77 -11.35 0.60 1.15
C GLU A 77 -11.60 2.01 0.61
N ARG A 78 -11.02 2.35 -0.55
CA ARG A 78 -11.23 3.65 -1.20
C ARG A 78 -12.69 3.84 -1.63
N GLU A 79 -13.28 2.82 -2.25
CA GLU A 79 -14.69 2.83 -2.64
C GLU A 79 -15.62 2.93 -1.43
N GLY A 80 -15.31 2.23 -0.33
CA GLY A 80 -16.06 2.33 0.92
C GLY A 80 -16.01 3.73 1.53
N ILE A 81 -14.84 4.37 1.54
CA ILE A 81 -14.67 5.75 2.03
C ILE A 81 -15.46 6.73 1.16
N ASN A 82 -15.42 6.59 -0.16
CA ASN A 82 -16.16 7.46 -1.06
C ASN A 82 -17.67 7.27 -0.89
N LYS A 83 -18.16 6.04 -0.82
CA LYS A 83 -19.58 5.75 -0.58
C LYS A 83 -20.06 6.34 0.75
N PHE A 84 -19.24 6.24 1.80
CA PHE A 84 -19.56 6.86 3.09
C PHE A 84 -19.63 8.40 3.00
N ARG A 85 -18.73 9.03 2.23
CA ARG A 85 -18.80 10.47 1.97
C ARG A 85 -20.06 10.86 1.22
N ASP A 86 -20.38 10.12 0.16
CA ASP A 86 -21.60 10.36 -0.64
C ASP A 86 -22.87 10.21 0.23
N GLU A 87 -22.90 9.21 1.13
CA GLU A 87 -23.99 9.01 2.09
C GLU A 87 -24.06 10.14 3.12
N MET A 88 -22.91 10.62 3.63
CA MET A 88 -22.87 11.77 4.55
C MET A 88 -23.33 13.07 3.89
N ASP A 89 -22.83 13.38 2.69
CA ASP A 89 -23.21 14.58 1.96
C ASP A 89 -24.72 14.56 1.65
N SER A 90 -25.25 13.42 1.21
CA SER A 90 -26.69 13.22 0.99
C SER A 90 -27.54 13.37 2.26
N PHE A 91 -27.00 13.06 3.43
CA PHE A 91 -27.66 13.25 4.72
C PHE A 91 -27.71 14.73 5.12
N PHE A 92 -26.65 15.50 4.84
CA PHE A 92 -26.63 16.94 5.12
C PHE A 92 -27.45 17.76 4.13
N ASP A 93 -27.52 17.34 2.86
CA ASP A 93 -28.29 18.02 1.81
C ASP A 93 -29.80 17.77 1.89
N ASN A 94 -30.25 16.69 2.53
CA ASN A 94 -31.68 16.39 2.75
C ASN A 94 -32.26 17.11 3.99
N LYS A 95 -31.73 18.27 4.36
CA LYS A 95 -32.16 19.04 5.53
C LYS A 95 -32.56 20.48 5.19
#